data_AF-A0A2K8N6J1-F1
#
_entry.id   AF-A0A2K8N6J1-F1
#
_cell.length_a   1.000
_cell.length_b   1.000
_cell.length_c   1.000
_cell.angle_alpha   90.00
_cell.angle_beta   90.00
_cell.angle_gamma   90.00
#
_symmetry.space_group_name_H-M   'P 1'
#
loop_
_entity.id
_entity.type
_entity.pdbx_description
1 polymer ?
#
loop_
_entity_poly.entity_id
_entity_poly.type
_entity_poly.pdbx_seq_one_letter_code
_entity_poly.pdbx_strand_id
1 'polypeptide(L)'
;MVAKEHLLALKNRILPPGAGPVIELLSQHHQQLEMTSIILEHVPLIIIGRHGMIARLPIDGRITKLSQPPEILTSLQRFFEGEQILYVFINLPEIQFPAAVTEVIREVEERVQKRDELMRQIDEALERRDRGAFLRLAQSLAQLEE
;
A
#
# COMPACT_ATOMS: atom_id res chain seq x y z
N MET A 1 3.95 15.52 -24.93
CA MET A 1 4.92 16.62 -25.11
C MET A 1 4.36 17.87 -24.41
N VAL A 2 5.16 18.58 -23.63
CA VAL A 2 4.69 19.70 -22.79
C VAL A 2 5.00 21.03 -23.44
N ALA A 3 4.01 21.92 -23.53
CA ALA A 3 4.24 23.29 -23.95
C ALA A 3 5.14 24.01 -22.94
N LYS A 4 6.18 24.70 -23.40
CA LYS A 4 7.11 25.48 -22.57
C LYS A 4 6.39 26.43 -21.60
N GLU A 5 5.27 27.01 -22.05
CA GLU A 5 4.41 27.91 -21.28
C GLU A 5 3.82 27.24 -20.02
N HIS A 6 3.49 25.95 -20.08
CA HIS A 6 2.97 25.21 -18.94
C HIS A 6 4.03 25.03 -17.84
N LEU A 7 5.30 24.84 -18.22
CA LEU A 7 6.42 24.76 -17.27
C LEU A 7 6.72 26.12 -16.64
N LEU A 8 6.67 27.20 -17.42
CA LEU A 8 6.85 28.55 -16.91
C LEU A 8 5.72 28.96 -15.96
N ALA A 9 4.49 28.51 -16.20
CA ALA A 9 3.35 28.74 -15.30
C ALA A 9 3.54 28.13 -13.90
N LEU A 10 4.42 27.14 -13.74
CA LEU A 10 4.76 26.59 -12.41
C LEU A 10 5.44 27.63 -11.51
N LYS A 11 6.12 28.64 -12.07
CA LYS A 11 6.69 29.77 -11.30
C LYS A 11 5.62 30.58 -10.56
N ASN A 12 4.35 30.48 -10.95
CA ASN A 12 3.22 31.14 -10.29
C ASN A 12 2.63 30.32 -9.13
N ARG A 13 3.19 29.13 -8.83
CA ARG A 13 2.77 28.29 -7.70
C ARG A 13 3.72 28.45 -6.52
N ILE A 14 3.31 27.98 -5.34
CA ILE A 14 4.21 27.85 -4.19
C ILE A 14 5.23 26.77 -4.54
N LEU A 15 6.47 27.19 -4.77
CA LEU A 15 7.58 26.32 -5.12
C LEU A 15 8.49 26.08 -3.91
N PRO A 16 9.14 24.92 -3.81
CA PRO A 16 10.16 24.71 -2.80
C PRO A 16 11.38 25.62 -3.05
N PRO A 17 12.13 26.00 -2.00
CA PRO A 17 13.36 26.77 -2.14
C PRO A 17 14.32 26.13 -3.15
N GLY A 18 14.87 26.94 -4.07
CA GLY A 18 15.79 26.45 -5.11
C GLY A 18 15.14 25.83 -6.35
N ALA A 19 13.80 25.74 -6.43
CA ALA A 19 13.12 25.18 -7.61
C ALA A 19 13.18 26.08 -8.85
N GLY A 20 13.45 27.38 -8.71
CA GLY A 20 13.46 28.34 -9.83
C GLY A 20 14.41 27.94 -10.96
N PRO A 21 15.72 27.74 -10.68
CA PRO A 21 16.69 27.25 -11.67
C PRO A 21 16.31 25.90 -12.29
N VAL A 22 15.68 25.01 -11.51
CA VAL A 22 15.24 23.69 -12.01
C VAL A 22 14.14 23.84 -13.05
N ILE A 23 13.12 24.66 -12.78
CA ILE A 23 12.03 24.94 -13.73
C ILE A 23 12.56 25.60 -15.00
N GLU A 24 13.56 26.47 -14.86
CA GLU A 24 14.20 27.13 -16.00
C GLU A 24 14.88 26.11 -16.93
N LEU A 25 15.65 25.19 -16.36
CA LEU A 25 16.29 24.11 -17.08
C LEU A 25 15.24 23.20 -17.77
N LEU A 26 14.20 22.79 -17.03
CA LEU A 26 13.12 21.97 -17.59
C LEU A 26 12.42 22.68 -18.77
N SER A 27 12.21 23.99 -18.68
CA SER A 27 11.61 24.79 -19.75
C SER A 27 12.47 24.84 -21.02
N GLN A 28 13.80 24.80 -20.89
CA GLN A 28 14.73 24.72 -22.02
C GLN A 28 14.62 23.37 -22.75
N HIS A 29 14.34 22.29 -22.01
CA HIS A 29 14.21 20.93 -22.54
C HIS A 29 12.76 20.45 -22.72
N HIS A 30 11.78 21.35 -22.79
CA HIS A 30 10.35 21.02 -22.80
C HIS A 30 9.90 19.99 -23.86
N GLN A 31 10.58 19.91 -25.00
CA GLN A 31 10.30 18.94 -26.07
C GLN A 31 10.60 17.49 -25.65
N GLN A 32 11.46 17.30 -24.65
CA GLN A 32 11.84 16.00 -24.09
C GLN A 32 11.02 15.65 -22.84
N LEU A 33 10.03 16.47 -22.49
CA LEU A 33 9.25 16.33 -21.27
C LEU A 33 7.79 15.94 -21.57
N GLU A 34 7.26 15.11 -20.68
CA GLU A 34 5.84 14.83 -20.52
C GLU A 34 5.44 15.20 -19.08
N MET A 35 4.38 16.02 -18.95
CA MET A 35 3.94 16.55 -17.66
C MET A 35 2.69 15.78 -17.26
N THR A 36 2.80 15.01 -16.20
CA THR A 36 1.67 14.33 -15.58
C THR A 36 1.31 15.08 -14.31
N SER A 37 0.11 15.65 -14.26
CA SER A 37 -0.42 16.27 -13.05
C SER A 37 -1.41 15.33 -12.38
N ILE A 38 -1.10 14.89 -11.17
CA ILE A 38 -2.05 14.17 -10.31
C ILE A 38 -2.62 15.20 -9.33
N ILE A 39 -3.85 15.64 -9.57
CA ILE A 39 -4.57 16.57 -8.70
C ILE A 39 -5.51 15.75 -7.82
N LEU A 40 -5.09 15.50 -6.58
CA LEU A 40 -5.90 14.82 -5.56
C LEU A 40 -6.31 15.86 -4.52
N GLU A 41 -7.25 16.71 -4.92
CA GLU A 41 -7.87 17.71 -4.05
C GLU A 41 -9.11 17.11 -3.39
N HIS A 42 -9.24 17.31 -2.07
CA HIS A 42 -10.42 16.92 -1.28
C HIS A 42 -10.79 15.43 -1.23
N VAL A 43 -9.90 14.51 -1.63
CA VAL A 43 -10.13 13.06 -1.51
C VAL A 43 -9.35 12.44 -0.35
N PRO A 44 -9.88 11.37 0.28
CA PRO A 44 -9.11 10.54 1.19
C PRO A 44 -7.95 9.87 0.46
N LEU A 45 -6.72 10.07 0.93
CA LEU A 45 -5.49 9.62 0.25
C LEU A 45 -4.46 9.15 1.26
N ILE A 46 -3.78 8.04 0.97
CA ILE A 46 -2.51 7.68 1.62
C ILE A 46 -1.38 7.64 0.58
N ILE A 47 -0.28 8.29 0.92
CA ILE A 47 0.96 8.32 0.16
C ILE A 47 2.00 7.56 0.97
N ILE A 48 2.55 6.49 0.41
CA ILE A 48 3.61 5.69 1.02
C ILE A 48 4.85 5.84 0.16
N GLY A 49 5.93 6.38 0.74
CA GLY A 49 7.21 6.53 0.05
C GLY A 49 8.40 6.17 0.93
N ARG A 50 9.59 6.14 0.32
CA ARG A 50 10.84 5.74 1.00
C ARG A 50 11.14 6.54 2.27
N HIS A 51 10.77 7.81 2.31
CA HIS A 51 11.10 8.74 3.39
C HIS A 51 9.97 8.95 4.39
N GLY A 52 8.84 8.24 4.24
CA GLY A 52 7.73 8.34 5.17
C GLY A 52 6.37 8.13 4.51
N MET A 53 5.34 8.33 5.32
CA MET A 53 3.95 8.18 4.92
C MET A 53 3.17 9.45 5.24
N ILE A 54 2.24 9.80 4.37
CA ILE A 54 1.31 10.92 4.57
C ILE A 54 -0.09 10.42 4.29
N ALA A 55 -1.01 10.61 5.22
CA ALA A 55 -2.43 10.36 5.00
C ALA A 55 -3.20 11.69 5.00
N ARG A 56 -4.19 11.82 4.12
CA ARG A 56 -5.20 12.88 4.11
C ARG A 56 -6.52 12.18 4.34
N LEU A 57 -7.07 12.29 5.54
CA LEU A 57 -8.29 11.58 5.93
C LEU A 57 -9.36 12.55 6.41
N PRO A 58 -10.65 12.27 6.18
CA PRO A 58 -11.74 13.03 6.77
C PRO A 58 -11.79 12.74 8.27
N ILE A 59 -11.51 13.75 9.08
CA ILE A 59 -11.64 13.73 10.55
C ILE A 59 -12.56 14.89 10.90
N ASP A 60 -13.66 14.61 11.59
CA ASP A 60 -14.66 15.60 11.98
C ASP A 60 -15.16 16.48 10.82
N GLY A 61 -15.35 15.87 9.63
CA GLY A 61 -15.83 16.55 8.43
C GLY A 61 -14.78 17.41 7.72
N ARG A 62 -13.50 17.38 8.13
CA ARG A 62 -12.40 18.09 7.48
C ARG A 62 -11.31 17.13 7.03
N ILE A 63 -10.74 17.38 5.85
CA ILE A 63 -9.57 16.63 5.39
C ILE A 63 -8.35 17.06 6.20
N THR A 64 -7.85 16.15 7.04
CA THR A 64 -6.70 16.35 7.92
C THR A 64 -5.48 15.62 7.37
N LYS A 65 -4.34 16.32 7.31
CA LYS A 65 -3.06 15.74 6.91
C LYS A 65 -2.35 15.16 8.14
N LEU A 66 -2.07 13.86 8.12
CA LEU A 66 -1.33 13.10 9.12
C LEU A 66 0.00 12.65 8.52
N SER A 67 1.06 12.65 9.32
CA SER A 67 2.41 12.23 8.87
C SER A 67 3.08 11.23 9.83
N GLN A 68 2.47 10.96 10.99
CA GLN A 68 3.01 10.02 11.99
C GLN A 68 2.33 8.64 11.84
N PRO A 69 3.10 7.53 11.74
CA PRO A 69 2.53 6.21 11.52
C PRO A 69 1.45 5.77 12.53
N PRO A 70 1.61 5.98 13.87
CA PRO A 70 0.58 5.58 14.83
C PRO A 70 -0.75 6.34 14.68
N GLU A 71 -0.67 7.64 14.37
CA GLU A 71 -1.84 8.49 14.12
C GLU A 71 -2.56 8.08 12.83
N ILE A 72 -1.77 7.79 11.78
CA ILE A 72 -2.29 7.31 10.49
C ILE A 72 -3.05 6.00 10.70
N LEU A 73 -2.46 5.04 11.41
CA LEU A 73 -3.09 3.74 11.67
C LEU A 73 -4.44 3.91 12.40
N THR A 74 -4.44 4.68 13.49
CA THR A 74 -5.64 4.93 14.29
C THR A 74 -6.74 5.60 13.46
N SER A 75 -6.37 6.54 12.60
CA SER A 75 -7.33 7.26 11.75
C SER A 75 -7.84 6.41 10.58
N LEU A 76 -7.01 5.53 10.03
CA LEU A 76 -7.42 4.57 9.01
C LEU A 76 -8.41 3.54 9.55
N GLN A 77 -8.17 3.02 10.76
CA GLN A 77 -9.10 2.10 11.41
C GLN A 77 -10.50 2.71 11.51
N ARG A 78 -10.60 3.97 11.93
CA ARG A 78 -11.88 4.72 11.96
C ARG A 78 -12.43 5.00 10.56
N PHE A 79 -11.57 5.34 9.60
CA PHE A 79 -12.00 5.62 8.22
C PHE A 79 -12.71 4.42 7.57
N PHE A 80 -12.20 3.20 7.82
CA PHE A 80 -12.75 1.97 7.27
C PHE A 80 -14.05 1.50 7.94
N GLU A 81 -14.53 2.19 8.98
CA GLU A 81 -15.89 1.98 9.50
C GLU A 81 -16.96 2.55 8.53
N GLY A 82 -16.56 3.41 7.57
CA GLY A 82 -17.44 3.96 6.54
C GLY A 82 -17.24 3.34 5.15
N GLU A 83 -18.04 3.79 4.19
CA GLU A 83 -18.04 3.29 2.79
C GLU A 83 -17.21 4.16 1.81
N GLN A 84 -16.35 5.04 2.33
CA GLN A 84 -15.57 5.95 1.49
C GLN A 84 -14.39 5.24 0.81
N ILE A 85 -14.05 5.69 -0.40
CA ILE A 85 -12.89 5.18 -1.14
C ILE A 85 -11.62 5.86 -0.64
N LEU A 86 -10.64 5.05 -0.24
CA LEU A 86 -9.27 5.50 0.03
C LEU A 86 -8.42 5.35 -1.24
N TYR A 87 -7.87 6.46 -1.72
CA TYR A 87 -6.87 6.41 -2.79
C TYR A 87 -5.50 6.09 -2.20
N VAL A 88 -4.74 5.22 -2.87
CA VAL A 88 -3.42 4.77 -2.42
C VAL A 88 -2.38 5.13 -3.47
N PHE A 89 -1.36 5.89 -3.08
CA PHE A 89 -0.20 6.21 -3.91
C PHE A 89 1.05 5.57 -3.30
N ILE A 90 1.66 4.65 -4.03
CA ILE A 90 2.86 3.93 -3.59
C ILE A 90 4.04 4.37 -4.45
N ASN A 91 5.07 4.90 -3.81
CA ASN A 91 6.35 5.23 -4.42
C ASN A 91 7.48 4.58 -3.60
N LEU A 92 7.48 3.25 -3.61
CA LEU A 92 8.51 2.42 -2.99
C LEU A 92 9.29 1.70 -4.08
N PRO A 93 10.62 1.56 -3.95
CA PRO A 93 11.37 0.71 -4.84
C PRO A 93 10.93 -0.73 -4.66
N GLU A 94 10.86 -1.49 -5.76
CA GLU A 94 10.73 -2.94 -5.66
C GLU A 94 11.94 -3.49 -4.92
N ILE A 95 11.68 -4.25 -3.85
CA ILE A 95 12.74 -5.00 -3.18
C ILE A 95 12.95 -6.27 -4.02
N GLN A 96 14.07 -6.33 -4.73
CA GLN A 96 14.51 -7.56 -5.36
C GLN A 96 15.06 -8.47 -4.27
N PHE A 97 14.26 -9.46 -3.86
CA PHE A 97 14.73 -10.52 -3.00
C PHE A 97 15.66 -11.45 -3.80
N PRO A 98 16.80 -11.88 -3.24
CA PRO A 98 17.56 -12.99 -3.82
C PRO A 98 16.63 -14.21 -3.99
N ALA A 99 16.78 -14.97 -5.07
CA ALA A 99 15.89 -16.10 -5.39
C ALA A 99 15.70 -17.08 -4.21
N ALA A 100 16.78 -17.34 -3.45
CA ALA A 100 16.74 -18.16 -2.24
C ALA A 100 15.80 -17.61 -1.15
N VAL A 101 15.67 -16.29 -1.02
CA VAL A 101 14.75 -15.66 -0.06
C VAL A 101 13.31 -15.72 -0.58
N THR A 102 13.10 -15.57 -1.89
CA THR A 102 11.77 -15.72 -2.52
C THR A 102 11.24 -17.15 -2.39
N GLU A 103 12.08 -18.16 -2.56
CA GLU A 103 11.71 -19.56 -2.36
C GLU A 103 11.29 -19.83 -0.92
N VAL A 104 12.03 -19.31 0.06
CA VAL A 104 11.67 -19.42 1.49
C VAL A 104 10.36 -18.72 1.80
N ILE A 105 10.13 -17.51 1.29
CA ILE A 105 8.86 -16.79 1.48
C ILE A 105 7.70 -17.61 0.91
N ARG A 106 7.87 -18.15 -0.31
CA ARG A 106 6.83 -18.98 -0.95
C ARG A 106 6.56 -20.26 -0.16
N GLU A 107 7.59 -20.93 0.33
CA GLU A 107 7.45 -22.13 1.16
C GLU A 107 6.70 -21.82 2.46
N VAL A 108 7.01 -20.69 3.10
CA VAL A 108 6.30 -20.22 4.30
C VAL A 108 4.84 -19.91 3.99
N GLU A 109 4.55 -19.20 2.89
CA GLU A 109 3.18 -18.90 2.45
C GLU A 109 2.39 -20.18 2.16
N GLU A 110 2.96 -21.14 1.43
CA GLU A 110 2.35 -22.44 1.14
C GLU A 110 2.08 -23.23 2.43
N ARG A 111 3.01 -23.22 3.39
CA ARG A 111 2.84 -23.88 4.69
C ARG A 111 1.73 -23.25 5.50
N VAL A 112 1.65 -21.92 5.54
CA VAL A 112 0.58 -21.18 6.25
C VAL A 112 -0.78 -21.45 5.62
N GLN A 113 -0.91 -21.38 4.28
CA GLN A 113 -2.18 -21.67 3.60
C GLN A 113 -2.65 -23.10 3.86
N LYS A 114 -1.73 -24.08 3.80
CA LYS A 114 -2.04 -25.48 4.04
C LYS A 114 -2.44 -25.74 5.48
N ARG A 115 -1.82 -25.05 6.44
CA ARG A 115 -2.19 -25.10 7.86
C ARG A 115 -3.61 -24.56 8.06
N ASP A 116 -3.91 -23.39 7.51
CA ASP A 116 -5.21 -22.74 7.66
C ASP A 116 -6.34 -23.58 7.03
N GLU A 117 -6.08 -24.21 5.88
CA GLU A 117 -7.02 -25.14 5.24
C GLU A 117 -7.25 -26.41 6.08
N LEU A 118 -6.19 -27.00 6.65
CA LEU A 118 -6.32 -28.15 7.54
C LEU A 118 -7.13 -27.81 8.80
N MET A 119 -6.89 -26.64 9.40
CA MET A 119 -7.66 -26.16 10.55
C MET A 119 -9.15 -26.01 10.20
N ARG A 120 -9.46 -25.39 9.04
CA ARG A 120 -10.84 -25.27 8.56
C ARG A 120 -11.53 -26.63 8.38
N GLN A 121 -10.83 -27.60 7.78
CA GLN A 121 -11.37 -28.94 7.59
C GLN A 121 -11.55 -29.70 8.92
N ILE A 122 -10.68 -29.46 9.90
CA ILE A 122 -10.82 -30.00 11.26
C ILE A 122 -12.09 -29.46 11.92
N ASP A 123 -12.35 -28.16 11.84
CA ASP A 123 -13.57 -27.55 12.38
C ASP A 123 -14.82 -28.12 11.70
N GLU A 124 -14.82 -28.27 10.36
CA GLU A 124 -15.92 -28.92 9.63
C GLU A 124 -16.13 -30.39 10.05
N ALA A 125 -15.05 -31.13 10.30
CA ALA A 125 -15.14 -32.51 10.78
C ALA A 125 -15.71 -32.59 12.20
N LEU A 126 -15.39 -31.63 13.07
CA LEU A 126 -15.96 -31.52 14.42
C LEU A 126 -17.45 -31.19 14.37
N GLU A 127 -17.87 -30.25 13.51
CA GLU A 127 -19.28 -29.91 13.30
C GLU A 127 -20.09 -31.13 12.83
N ARG A 128 -19.53 -31.90 11.90
CA ARG A 128 -20.14 -33.12 11.36
C ARG A 128 -20.00 -34.34 12.29
N ARG A 129 -19.31 -34.19 13.43
CA ARG A 129 -18.97 -35.26 14.38
C ARG A 129 -18.23 -36.45 13.73
N ASP A 130 -17.49 -36.20 12.65
CA ASP A 130 -16.71 -37.21 11.96
C ASP A 130 -15.34 -37.35 12.63
N ARG A 131 -15.29 -38.26 13.62
CA ARG A 131 -14.08 -38.57 14.37
C ARG A 131 -12.96 -39.14 13.49
N GLY A 132 -13.28 -39.82 12.38
CA GLY A 132 -12.30 -40.42 11.48
C GLY A 132 -11.65 -39.38 10.56
N ALA A 133 -12.41 -38.39 10.10
CA ALA A 133 -11.88 -37.23 9.39
C ALA A 133 -11.01 -36.36 10.32
N PHE A 134 -11.50 -36.06 11.53
CA PHE A 134 -10.78 -35.27 12.53
C PHE A 134 -9.37 -35.82 12.82
N LEU A 135 -9.26 -37.12 13.16
CA LEU A 135 -7.98 -37.72 13.53
C LEU A 135 -6.96 -37.70 12.37
N ARG A 136 -7.42 -37.90 11.13
CA ARG A 136 -6.54 -37.86 9.94
C ARG A 136 -6.04 -36.45 9.65
N LEU A 137 -6.91 -35.46 9.77
CA LEU A 137 -6.57 -34.06 9.52
C LEU A 137 -5.66 -33.50 10.62
N ALA A 138 -5.93 -33.84 11.89
CA ALA A 138 -5.07 -33.47 13.02
C ALA A 138 -3.67 -34.07 12.90
N GLN A 139 -3.55 -35.32 12.44
CA GLN A 139 -2.25 -35.94 12.17
C GLN A 139 -1.51 -35.26 11.01
N SER A 140 -2.24 -34.87 9.96
CA SER A 140 -1.68 -34.15 8.81
C SER A 140 -1.19 -32.75 9.20
N LEU A 141 -1.89 -32.09 10.14
CA LEU A 141 -1.50 -30.81 10.70
C LEU A 141 -0.22 -30.95 11.55
N ALA A 142 -0.16 -31.96 12.42
CA ALA A 142 1.03 -32.22 13.24
C ALA A 142 2.29 -32.48 12.40
N GLN A 143 2.17 -33.23 11.29
CA GLN A 143 3.28 -33.46 10.35
C GLN A 143 3.69 -32.20 9.58
N LEU A 144 2.79 -31.23 9.42
CA LEU A 144 3.08 -29.95 8.79
C LEU A 144 3.80 -28.99 9.76
N GLU A 145 3.78 -29.24 11.07
CA GLU A 145 4.37 -28.38 12.12
C GLU A 145 5.76 -28.87 12.60
N GLU A 146 6.15 -30.11 12.28
CA GLU A 146 7.54 -30.59 12.37
C GLU A 146 8.46 -29.98 11.30
#